data_AF-A0A7S1NMH2-F1
#
_entry.id   AF-A0A7S1NMH2-F1
#
_cell.length_a   1.000
_cell.length_b   1.000
_cell.length_c   1.000
_cell.angle_alpha   90.00
_cell.angle_beta   90.00
_cell.angle_gamma   90.00
#
_symmetry.space_group_name_H-M   'P 1'
#
loop_
_entity.id
_entity.type
_entity.pdbx_description
1 polymer ?
#
loop_
_entity_poly.entity_id
_entity_poly.type
_entity_poly.pdbx_seq_one_letter_code
_entity_poly.pdbx_strand_id
1 'polypeptide(L)'
;QLYKQEKLEEMDLLLDLEEEEADTHDILPLDMLDLTDPDQVQVLYQLLQHSPHLIEFYVHEHVFPLTLTHTGTQLSASGQELGGDLLFPLRLGFSGTPSDLLPVELGKCYYEKGDDARMLQVLTNPETVAYTTLPTDWSVHSILDTIAAHEPPYHALIDSGDRAPAG
;
A
#
# COMPACT_ATOMS: atom_id res chain seq x y z
N GLN A 1 -21.38 1.28 15.82
CA GLN A 1 -20.28 2.25 16.04
C GLN A 1 -19.44 1.83 17.24
N LEU A 2 -20.01 1.56 18.42
CA LEU A 2 -19.29 0.99 19.58
C LEU A 2 -18.52 -0.31 19.27
N TYR A 3 -19.17 -1.29 18.60
CA TYR A 3 -18.55 -2.58 18.26
C TYR A 3 -17.33 -2.49 17.32
N LYS A 4 -17.21 -1.39 16.56
CA LYS A 4 -16.08 -1.16 15.65
C LYS A 4 -14.90 -0.53 16.37
N GLN A 5 -15.16 0.15 17.48
CA GLN A 5 -14.17 0.88 18.26
C GLN A 5 -13.49 -0.05 19.27
N GLU A 6 -14.26 -0.92 19.94
CA GLU A 6 -13.70 -1.99 20.79
C GLU A 6 -12.75 -2.90 20.01
N LYS A 7 -13.09 -3.25 18.77
CA LYS A 7 -12.27 -4.14 17.92
C LYS A 7 -11.00 -3.49 17.36
N LEU A 8 -10.97 -2.15 17.31
CA LEU A 8 -9.77 -1.40 16.90
C LEU A 8 -8.80 -1.28 18.08
N GLU A 9 -9.33 -1.02 19.29
CA GLU A 9 -8.52 -1.00 20.51
C GLU A 9 -7.92 -2.40 20.84
N GLU A 10 -8.65 -3.48 20.57
CA GLU A 10 -8.14 -4.86 20.69
C GLU A 10 -7.03 -5.18 19.69
N MET A 11 -7.10 -4.59 18.49
CA MET A 11 -6.14 -4.81 17.42
C MET A 11 -4.86 -3.99 17.59
N ASP A 12 -4.97 -2.77 18.14
CA ASP A 12 -3.81 -1.99 18.57
C ASP A 12 -3.07 -2.68 19.73
N LEU A 13 -3.79 -3.33 20.66
CA LEU A 13 -3.19 -4.08 21.77
C LEU A 13 -2.39 -5.32 21.31
N LEU A 14 -2.78 -5.93 20.18
CA LEU A 14 -2.11 -7.10 19.59
C LEU A 14 -0.80 -6.72 18.87
N LEU A 15 -0.63 -5.45 18.48
CA LEU A 15 0.55 -4.97 17.76
C LEU A 15 1.74 -4.62 18.68
N ASP A 16 1.51 -4.51 19.99
CA ASP A 16 2.52 -4.15 21.00
C ASP A 16 3.14 -5.37 21.71
N LEU A 17 2.89 -6.60 21.23
CA LEU A 17 3.46 -7.81 21.83
C LEU A 17 4.90 -8.03 21.35
N GLU A 18 5.86 -7.82 22.25
CA GLU A 18 7.28 -8.11 22.04
C GLU A 18 7.49 -9.61 21.68
N GLU A 19 8.36 -9.89 20.71
CA GLU A 19 8.71 -11.26 20.27
C GLU A 19 9.53 -11.99 21.37
N GLU A 20 8.85 -12.64 22.31
CA GLU A 20 9.47 -13.68 23.14
C GLU A 20 9.49 -15.01 22.35
N GLU A 21 10.66 -15.65 22.17
CA GLU A 21 10.73 -17.01 21.61
C GLU A 21 10.06 -18.01 22.59
N ALA A 22 8.87 -18.52 22.27
CA ALA A 22 8.25 -19.58 23.08
C ALA A 22 9.00 -20.89 22.93
N ASP A 23 9.23 -21.53 24.07
CA ASP A 23 9.69 -22.89 24.16
C ASP A 23 8.60 -23.84 23.63
N THR A 24 8.75 -24.27 22.37
CA THR A 24 7.77 -25.12 21.67
C THR A 24 7.72 -26.57 22.17
N HIS A 25 8.38 -26.89 23.27
CA HIS A 25 8.52 -28.26 23.78
C HIS A 25 7.31 -28.81 24.56
N ASP A 26 6.37 -27.95 24.99
CA ASP A 26 5.17 -28.35 25.75
C ASP A 26 3.86 -28.01 25.01
N ILE A 27 3.79 -28.26 23.70
CA ILE A 27 2.53 -28.09 22.94
C ILE A 27 1.55 -29.19 23.33
N LEU A 28 0.43 -28.80 23.92
CA LEU A 28 -0.68 -29.70 24.22
C LEU A 28 -1.34 -30.22 22.93
N PRO A 29 -1.82 -31.47 22.92
CA PRO A 29 -2.72 -31.95 21.87
C PRO A 29 -3.92 -31.01 21.67
N LEU A 30 -4.38 -30.86 20.43
CA LEU A 30 -5.44 -29.89 20.07
C LEU A 30 -6.75 -30.08 20.86
N ASP A 31 -7.06 -31.32 21.26
CA ASP A 31 -8.22 -31.69 22.07
C ASP A 31 -8.10 -31.29 23.54
N MET A 32 -6.89 -30.97 24.00
CA MET A 32 -6.57 -30.57 25.37
C MET A 32 -6.25 -29.07 25.49
N LEU A 33 -6.28 -28.33 24.38
CA LEU A 33 -5.99 -26.91 24.35
C LEU A 33 -7.16 -26.09 24.91
N ASP A 34 -6.88 -25.23 25.89
CA ASP A 34 -7.85 -24.28 26.43
C ASP A 34 -7.66 -22.90 25.79
N LEU A 35 -8.62 -22.49 24.95
CA LEU A 35 -8.61 -21.18 24.28
C LEU A 35 -8.92 -20.01 25.21
N THR A 36 -9.29 -20.27 26.47
CA THR A 36 -9.50 -19.23 27.48
C THR A 36 -8.24 -18.97 28.31
N ASP A 37 -7.21 -19.81 28.18
CA ASP A 37 -5.91 -19.66 28.82
C ASP A 37 -4.97 -18.82 27.92
N PRO A 38 -4.62 -17.59 28.31
CA PRO A 38 -3.81 -16.70 27.48
C PRO A 38 -2.41 -17.24 27.21
N ASP A 39 -1.83 -18.00 28.13
CA ASP A 39 -0.48 -18.54 27.97
C ASP A 39 -0.46 -19.64 26.89
N GLN A 40 -1.50 -20.48 26.84
CA GLN A 40 -1.66 -21.50 25.80
C GLN A 40 -1.97 -20.89 24.43
N VAL A 41 -2.76 -19.83 24.39
CA VAL A 41 -3.08 -19.10 23.15
C VAL A 41 -1.83 -18.42 22.59
N GLN A 42 -0.98 -17.87 23.45
CA GLN A 42 0.28 -17.23 23.04
C GLN A 42 1.23 -18.22 22.36
N VAL A 43 1.40 -19.43 22.91
CA VAL A 43 2.23 -20.48 22.29
C VAL A 43 1.69 -20.88 20.91
N LEU A 44 0.37 -21.01 20.77
CA LEU A 44 -0.25 -21.33 19.48
C LEU A 44 -0.07 -20.19 18.46
N TYR A 45 -0.23 -18.94 18.92
CA TYR A 45 -0.01 -17.76 18.09
C TYR A 45 1.41 -17.76 17.53
N GLN A 46 2.42 -17.96 18.37
CA GLN A 46 3.81 -17.93 17.92
C GLN A 46 4.16 -19.04 16.92
N LEU A 47 3.54 -20.22 17.06
CA LEU A 47 3.73 -21.33 16.13
C LEU A 47 3.10 -21.03 14.75
N LEU A 48 1.96 -20.35 14.72
CA LEU A 48 1.14 -20.22 13.52
C LEU A 48 1.19 -18.84 12.85
N GLN A 49 1.69 -17.80 13.53
CA GLN A 49 1.68 -16.41 13.06
C GLN A 49 2.40 -16.23 11.71
N HIS A 50 3.42 -17.04 11.42
CA HIS A 50 4.18 -17.00 10.16
C HIS A 50 3.69 -18.01 9.11
N SER A 51 2.60 -18.75 9.38
CA SER A 51 2.04 -19.72 8.44
C SER A 51 1.29 -19.00 7.32
N PRO A 52 1.73 -19.09 6.04
CA PRO A 52 1.08 -18.40 4.94
C PRO A 52 -0.39 -18.80 4.78
N HIS A 53 -0.72 -20.06 5.08
CA HIS A 53 -2.08 -20.59 4.93
C HIS A 53 -3.02 -20.05 6.00
N LEU A 54 -2.52 -19.87 7.24
CA LEU A 54 -3.32 -19.28 8.30
C LEU A 54 -3.50 -17.77 8.07
N ILE A 55 -2.45 -17.08 7.63
CA ILE A 55 -2.52 -15.67 7.26
C ILE A 55 -3.54 -15.46 6.14
N GLU A 56 -3.47 -16.26 5.07
CA GLU A 56 -4.42 -16.21 3.96
C GLU A 56 -5.85 -16.42 4.45
N PHE A 57 -6.09 -17.47 5.23
CA PHE A 57 -7.40 -17.77 5.80
C PHE A 57 -7.92 -16.62 6.69
N TYR A 58 -7.10 -16.14 7.63
CA TYR A 58 -7.49 -15.07 8.55
C TYR A 58 -7.83 -13.77 7.82
N VAL A 59 -7.00 -13.41 6.84
CA VAL A 59 -7.20 -12.20 6.05
C VAL A 59 -8.48 -12.33 5.21
N HIS A 60 -8.73 -13.47 4.55
CA HIS A 60 -9.90 -13.67 3.71
C HIS A 60 -11.22 -13.79 4.48
N GLU A 61 -11.25 -14.53 5.58
CA GLU A 61 -12.48 -14.84 6.31
C GLU A 61 -12.83 -13.78 7.37
N HIS A 62 -11.84 -13.05 7.90
CA HIS A 62 -12.06 -12.10 8.98
C HIS A 62 -11.70 -10.66 8.62
N VAL A 63 -10.49 -10.40 8.10
CA VAL A 63 -10.03 -9.01 7.87
C VAL A 63 -10.78 -8.40 6.70
N PHE A 64 -10.75 -9.04 5.54
CA PHE A 64 -11.34 -8.53 4.30
C PHE A 64 -12.84 -8.24 4.43
N PRO A 65 -13.70 -9.10 4.98
CA PRO A 65 -15.13 -8.76 5.11
C PRO A 65 -15.41 -7.54 5.99
N LEU A 66 -14.50 -7.22 6.92
CA LEU A 66 -14.63 -6.08 7.84
C LEU A 66 -14.03 -4.79 7.29
N THR A 67 -12.92 -4.87 6.55
CA THR A 67 -12.18 -3.71 6.02
C THR A 67 -12.53 -3.42 4.56
N LEU A 68 -12.76 -4.46 3.76
CA LEU A 68 -13.27 -4.41 2.41
C LEU A 68 -14.78 -4.59 2.50
N THR A 69 -15.51 -3.49 2.69
CA THR A 69 -16.97 -3.48 2.54
C THR A 69 -17.32 -4.05 1.16
N HIS A 70 -17.68 -5.33 1.12
CA HIS A 70 -18.07 -6.04 -0.08
C HIS A 70 -19.45 -5.53 -0.53
N THR A 71 -19.48 -4.44 -1.28
CA THR A 71 -20.66 -4.15 -2.10
C THR A 71 -20.64 -5.13 -3.27
N GLY A 72 -21.64 -6.02 -3.35
CA GLY A 72 -21.84 -6.91 -4.51
C GLY A 72 -22.06 -6.17 -5.84
N THR A 73 -22.07 -4.84 -5.79
CA THR A 73 -21.95 -3.91 -6.91
C THR A 73 -20.66 -3.13 -6.74
N GLN A 74 -19.67 -3.42 -7.57
CA GLN A 74 -18.53 -2.54 -7.73
C GLN A 74 -19.00 -1.31 -8.50
N LEU A 75 -19.01 -0.14 -7.85
CA LEU A 75 -19.20 1.12 -8.56
C LEU A 75 -17.94 1.35 -9.40
N SER A 76 -18.00 1.04 -10.69
CA SER A 76 -17.01 1.49 -11.65
C SER A 76 -17.48 2.82 -12.23
N ALA A 77 -16.56 3.78 -12.29
CA ALA A 77 -16.73 5.02 -13.02
C ALA A 77 -15.41 5.31 -13.72
N SER A 78 -15.49 5.73 -14.98
CA SER A 78 -14.37 6.31 -15.70
C SER A 78 -13.97 7.65 -15.06
N GLY A 79 -12.71 8.06 -15.22
CA GLY A 79 -12.26 9.37 -14.77
C GLY A 79 -13.10 10.53 -15.36
N GLN A 80 -13.66 10.34 -16.55
CA GLN A 80 -14.60 11.26 -17.17
C GLN A 80 -15.93 11.36 -16.40
N GLU A 81 -16.51 10.22 -16.00
CA GLU A 81 -17.74 10.19 -15.21
C GLU A 81 -17.52 10.76 -13.80
N LEU A 82 -16.35 10.50 -13.21
CA LEU A 82 -15.97 11.06 -11.91
C LEU A 82 -15.72 12.58 -12.00
N GLY A 83 -15.13 13.04 -13.10
CA GLY A 83 -14.82 14.45 -13.36
C GLY A 83 -15.99 15.28 -13.93
N GLY A 84 -17.14 14.66 -14.21
CA GLY A 84 -18.31 15.35 -14.76
C GLY A 84 -19.01 16.29 -13.77
N ASP A 85 -19.90 17.15 -14.28
CA ASP A 85 -20.68 18.13 -13.48
C ASP A 85 -21.59 17.50 -12.43
N LEU A 86 -21.89 16.20 -12.56
CA LEU A 86 -22.84 15.50 -11.71
C LEU A 86 -22.34 15.36 -10.27
N LEU A 87 -21.03 15.18 -10.07
CA LEU A 87 -20.44 14.88 -8.76
C LEU A 87 -19.73 16.08 -8.14
N PHE A 88 -19.09 16.92 -8.96
CA PHE A 88 -18.32 18.06 -8.47
C PHE A 88 -18.62 19.33 -9.27
N PRO A 89 -19.10 20.42 -8.63
CA PRO A 89 -19.45 21.66 -9.33
C PRO A 89 -18.22 22.45 -9.82
N LEU A 90 -17.04 22.22 -9.23
CA LEU A 90 -15.79 22.89 -9.59
C LEU A 90 -14.67 21.85 -9.75
N ARG A 91 -13.90 21.98 -10.83
CA ARG A 91 -12.68 21.20 -11.07
C ARG A 91 -11.53 22.16 -11.35
N LEU A 92 -10.41 21.92 -10.69
CA LEU A 92 -9.20 22.73 -10.84
C LEU A 92 -8.23 22.14 -11.86
N GLY A 93 -8.32 20.84 -12.12
CA GLY A 93 -7.47 20.14 -13.07
C GLY A 93 -7.81 18.66 -13.12
N PHE A 94 -7.27 17.99 -14.14
CA PHE A 94 -7.44 16.57 -14.37
C PHE A 94 -6.09 16.00 -14.79
N SER A 95 -5.56 15.03 -14.03
CA SER A 95 -4.23 14.45 -14.25
C SER A 95 -4.33 12.93 -14.35
N GLY A 96 -3.54 12.32 -15.23
CA GLY A 96 -3.40 10.86 -15.28
C GLY A 96 -4.16 10.16 -16.41
N THR A 97 -4.63 10.87 -17.43
CA THR A 97 -5.10 10.20 -18.65
C THR A 97 -3.97 10.00 -19.65
N PRO A 98 -3.61 8.76 -20.00
CA PRO A 98 -2.71 8.49 -21.12
C PRO A 98 -3.38 8.74 -22.49
N SER A 99 -4.57 9.33 -22.51
CA SER A 99 -5.40 9.55 -23.70
C SER A 99 -6.09 10.92 -23.66
N ASP A 100 -6.57 11.39 -24.82
CA ASP A 100 -7.32 12.66 -25.02
C ASP A 100 -8.65 12.76 -24.23
N LEU A 101 -8.91 11.84 -23.32
CA LEU A 101 -10.16 11.72 -22.58
C LEU A 101 -10.18 12.67 -21.38
N LEU A 102 -10.47 13.93 -21.64
CA LEU A 102 -10.90 14.87 -20.60
C LEU A 102 -12.42 14.82 -20.43
N PRO A 103 -12.95 15.10 -19.22
CA PRO A 103 -14.35 15.50 -19.06
C PRO A 103 -14.75 16.54 -20.09
N VAL A 104 -15.90 16.36 -20.74
CA VAL A 104 -16.37 17.22 -21.85
C VAL A 104 -16.45 18.68 -21.42
N GLU A 105 -16.75 18.89 -20.15
CA GLU A 105 -16.89 20.18 -19.48
C GLU A 105 -15.56 20.95 -19.38
N LEU A 106 -14.41 20.25 -19.37
CA LEU A 106 -13.08 20.85 -19.42
C LEU A 106 -12.66 21.26 -20.85
N GLY A 107 -13.48 20.92 -21.85
CA GLY A 107 -13.23 21.25 -23.24
C GLY A 107 -12.24 20.30 -23.90
N LYS A 108 -11.55 20.79 -24.94
CA LYS A 108 -10.58 19.99 -25.70
C LYS A 108 -9.22 20.04 -25.02
N CYS A 109 -8.56 18.88 -24.95
CA CYS A 109 -7.14 18.84 -24.62
C CYS A 109 -6.36 19.51 -25.76
N TYR A 110 -5.63 20.57 -25.45
CA TYR A 110 -4.72 21.22 -26.39
C TYR A 110 -3.30 20.88 -25.99
N TYR A 111 -2.61 20.10 -26.81
CA TYR A 111 -1.19 19.84 -26.65
C TYR A 111 -0.40 21.04 -27.14
N GLU A 112 0.44 21.59 -26.27
CA GLU A 112 1.38 22.64 -26.69
C GLU A 112 2.50 22.01 -27.52
N LYS A 113 2.77 22.62 -28.68
CA LYS A 113 3.77 22.09 -29.60
C LYS A 113 5.15 22.18 -28.97
N GLY A 114 5.77 21.02 -28.77
CA GLY A 114 7.12 20.92 -28.23
C GLY A 114 7.16 20.59 -26.75
N ASP A 115 6.02 20.40 -26.08
CA ASP A 115 5.98 19.96 -24.68
C ASP A 115 6.71 18.63 -24.49
N ASP A 116 6.45 17.63 -25.34
CA ASP A 116 7.14 16.35 -25.28
C ASP A 116 8.66 16.52 -25.45
N ALA A 117 9.08 17.36 -26.40
CA ALA A 117 10.49 17.65 -26.63
C ALA A 117 11.13 18.37 -25.44
N ARG A 118 10.38 19.27 -24.78
CA ARG A 118 10.81 19.96 -23.57
C ARG A 118 10.90 19.00 -22.38
N MET A 119 9.92 18.12 -22.20
CA MET A 119 9.94 17.06 -21.18
C MET A 119 11.16 16.16 -21.39
N LEU A 120 11.37 15.66 -22.61
CA LEU A 120 12.55 14.87 -22.95
C LEU A 120 13.85 15.64 -22.71
N GLN A 121 13.93 16.90 -23.13
CA GLN A 121 15.11 17.74 -22.90
C GLN A 121 15.42 17.86 -21.41
N VAL A 122 14.41 18.09 -20.57
CA VAL A 122 14.58 18.17 -19.11
C VAL A 122 14.98 16.82 -18.52
N LEU A 123 14.28 15.74 -18.89
CA LEU A 123 14.50 14.39 -18.36
C LEU A 123 15.83 13.77 -18.82
N THR A 124 16.39 14.26 -19.94
CA THR A 124 17.69 13.83 -20.46
C THR A 124 18.83 14.78 -20.13
N ASN A 125 18.57 15.94 -19.52
CA ASN A 125 19.62 16.86 -19.11
C ASN A 125 20.32 16.34 -17.85
N PRO A 126 21.62 15.97 -17.91
CA PRO A 126 22.36 15.48 -16.75
C PRO A 126 22.58 16.54 -15.67
N GLU A 127 22.39 17.82 -15.96
CA GLU A 127 22.41 18.89 -14.94
C GLU A 127 21.12 18.92 -14.10
N THR A 128 20.02 18.35 -14.62
CA THR A 128 18.72 18.31 -13.93
C THR A 128 18.42 16.93 -13.35
N VAL A 129 18.76 15.87 -14.08
CA VAL A 129 18.45 14.48 -13.71
C VAL A 129 19.73 13.71 -13.48
N ALA A 130 19.84 13.10 -12.30
CA ALA A 130 20.90 12.17 -11.95
C ALA A 130 20.31 10.80 -11.63
N TYR A 131 21.13 9.76 -11.77
CA TYR A 131 20.78 8.41 -11.36
C TYR A 131 21.93 7.80 -10.56
N THR A 132 21.58 6.92 -9.64
CA THR A 132 22.53 6.09 -8.88
C THR A 132 22.08 4.64 -8.97
N THR A 133 23.04 3.74 -9.16
CA THR A 133 22.81 2.31 -9.02
C THR A 133 22.89 1.93 -7.55
N LEU A 134 21.88 1.22 -7.06
CA LEU A 134 21.90 0.70 -5.70
C LEU A 134 22.90 -0.47 -5.57
N PRO A 135 23.49 -0.66 -4.38
CA PRO A 135 24.38 -1.81 -4.13
C PRO A 135 23.59 -3.12 -4.16
N THR A 136 24.26 -4.25 -4.38
CA THR A 136 23.59 -5.56 -4.53
C THR A 136 22.90 -6.06 -3.26
N ASP A 137 23.37 -5.62 -2.10
CA ASP A 137 22.86 -5.92 -0.76
C ASP A 137 21.92 -4.84 -0.23
N TRP A 138 21.31 -4.05 -1.12
CA TRP A 138 20.35 -3.03 -0.72
C TRP A 138 19.17 -3.63 0.06
N SER A 139 18.68 -2.86 1.03
CA SER A 139 17.40 -3.08 1.71
C SER A 139 16.55 -1.82 1.64
N VAL A 140 15.23 -1.97 1.80
CA VAL A 140 14.30 -0.82 1.85
C VAL A 140 14.77 0.21 2.88
N HIS A 141 15.16 -0.24 4.08
CA HIS A 141 15.68 0.63 5.14
C HIS A 141 16.93 1.39 4.69
N SER A 142 17.91 0.71 4.08
CA SER A 142 19.13 1.37 3.62
C SER A 142 18.88 2.46 2.56
N ILE A 143 17.88 2.28 1.70
CA ILE A 143 17.46 3.28 0.72
C ILE A 143 16.81 4.46 1.43
N LEU A 144 15.85 4.20 2.33
CA LEU A 144 15.14 5.25 3.06
C LEU A 144 16.10 6.08 3.92
N ASP A 145 17.05 5.44 4.61
CA ASP A 145 18.10 6.12 5.38
C ASP A 145 18.96 7.02 4.48
N THR A 146 19.34 6.53 3.29
CA THR A 146 20.12 7.30 2.31
C THR A 146 19.34 8.53 1.81
N ILE A 147 18.04 8.37 1.52
CA ILE A 147 17.17 9.46 1.07
C ILE A 147 16.97 10.48 2.19
N ALA A 148 16.70 10.02 3.41
CA ALA A 148 16.45 10.87 4.57
C ALA A 148 17.68 11.70 4.99
N ALA A 149 18.89 11.14 4.80
CA ALA A 149 20.15 11.82 5.12
C ALA A 149 20.70 12.68 3.98
N HIS A 150 20.04 12.73 2.81
CA HIS A 150 20.56 13.42 1.64
C HIS A 150 20.49 14.94 1.78
N GLU A 151 21.56 15.63 1.37
CA GLU A 151 21.63 17.09 1.34
C GLU A 151 21.99 17.59 -0.07
N PRO A 152 21.17 18.43 -0.71
CA PRO A 152 19.89 18.98 -0.22
C PRO A 152 18.80 17.90 -0.08
N PRO A 153 17.79 18.12 0.78
CA PRO A 153 16.75 17.14 1.02
C PRO A 153 15.92 16.87 -0.23
N TYR A 154 15.59 15.61 -0.45
CA TYR A 154 14.58 15.23 -1.43
C TYR A 154 13.19 15.66 -0.93
N HIS A 155 12.38 16.22 -1.82
CA HIS A 155 11.05 16.74 -1.49
C HIS A 155 9.93 15.72 -1.76
N ALA A 156 10.22 14.69 -2.56
CA ALA A 156 9.28 13.67 -2.95
C ALA A 156 10.01 12.38 -3.27
N LEU A 157 9.40 11.26 -2.91
CA LEU A 157 9.78 9.93 -3.34
C LEU A 157 8.65 9.37 -4.21
N ILE A 158 8.98 8.92 -5.42
CA ILE A 158 8.02 8.40 -6.39
C ILE A 158 8.43 6.98 -6.71
N ASP A 159 7.60 6.01 -6.31
CA ASP A 159 7.74 4.62 -6.73
C ASP A 159 7.07 4.45 -8.10
N SER A 160 7.85 4.07 -9.12
CA SER A 160 7.33 3.80 -10.45
C SER A 160 6.77 2.38 -10.61
N GLY A 161 6.84 1.54 -9.56
CA GLY A 161 6.21 0.22 -9.51
C GLY A 161 6.71 -0.78 -10.55
N ASP A 162 7.81 -0.46 -11.24
CA ASP A 162 8.26 -1.26 -12.38
C ASP A 162 8.95 -2.54 -11.88
N ARG A 163 8.36 -3.68 -12.21
CA ARG A 163 8.88 -4.99 -11.82
C ARG A 163 9.99 -5.34 -12.79
N ALA A 164 11.24 -5.30 -12.34
CA ALA A 164 12.37 -5.75 -13.15
C ALA A 164 12.06 -7.14 -13.75
N PRO A 165 12.27 -7.37 -15.06
CA PRO A 165 12.05 -8.68 -15.66
C PRO A 165 12.94 -9.70 -14.95
N ALA A 166 12.33 -10.76 -14.44
CA ALA A 166 13.07 -11.90 -13.88
C ALA A 166 13.96 -12.47 -14.99
N GLY A 167 15.28 -12.38 -14.79
CA GLY A 167 16.28 -13.01 -15.64
C GLY A 167 16.33 -14.52 -15.47
#